data_AF-A0A920F1B8-F1
#
_entry.id   AF-A0A920F1B8-F1
#
_cell.length_a   1.000
_cell.length_b   1.000
_cell.length_c   1.000
_cell.angle_alpha   90.00
_cell.angle_beta   90.00
_cell.angle_gamma   90.00
#
_symmetry.space_group_name_H-M   'P 1'
#
loop_
_entity.id
_entity.type
_entity.pdbx_description
1 polymer ?
#
loop_
_entity_poly.entity_id
_entity_poly.type
_entity_poly.pdbx_seq_one_letter_code
_entity_poly.pdbx_strand_id
1 'polypeptide(L)'
;MTKQPPEIQLCAFPNAMSMESSDPELWKAMTDEAHRQEQHIELIASENYASPVVMEAQGSVMTNKYAEGYPAKRYYGGWSLWT
;
A
#
# COMPACT_ATOMS: atom_id res chain seq x y z
N MET A 1 -31.44 8.47 21.60
CA MET A 1 -30.37 9.33 21.05
C MET A 1 -29.20 8.44 20.64
N THR A 2 -29.30 7.82 19.48
CA THR A 2 -28.23 6.99 18.91
C THR A 2 -27.14 7.92 18.39
N LYS A 3 -26.03 8.03 19.12
CA LYS A 3 -24.84 8.73 18.60
C LYS A 3 -24.33 7.89 17.43
N GLN A 4 -24.46 8.44 16.22
CA GLN A 4 -23.82 7.92 15.02
C GLN A 4 -22.32 7.78 15.33
N PRO A 5 -21.67 6.64 15.01
CA PRO A 5 -20.23 6.52 15.18
C PRO A 5 -19.56 7.60 14.32
N PRO A 6 -18.45 8.21 14.79
CA PRO A 6 -17.74 9.20 13.99
C PRO A 6 -17.35 8.55 12.67
N GLU A 7 -17.71 9.18 11.54
CA GLU A 7 -17.18 8.81 10.24
C GLU A 7 -15.66 8.78 10.38
N ILE A 8 -15.07 7.61 10.15
CA ILE A 8 -13.63 7.53 9.93
C ILE A 8 -13.45 8.28 8.62
N GLN A 9 -13.02 9.52 8.72
CA GLN A 9 -12.56 10.29 7.58
C GLN A 9 -11.38 9.50 7.03
N LEU A 10 -11.66 8.63 6.05
CA LEU A 10 -10.66 8.01 5.21
C LEU A 10 -9.78 9.18 4.80
N CYS A 11 -8.51 9.16 5.19
CA CYS A 11 -7.58 10.23 4.89
C CYS A 11 -7.51 10.36 3.37
N ALA A 12 -8.43 11.15 2.81
CA ALA A 12 -8.47 11.50 1.41
C ALA A 12 -7.21 12.32 1.22
N PHE A 13 -6.21 11.73 0.55
CA PHE A 13 -5.01 12.43 0.14
C PHE A 13 -5.48 13.63 -0.69
N PRO A 14 -5.42 14.88 -0.19
CA PRO A 14 -6.19 15.98 -0.77
C PRO A 14 -5.67 16.47 -2.12
N ASN A 15 -4.65 15.81 -2.67
CA ASN A 15 -4.13 16.05 -4.01
C ASN A 15 -3.73 14.68 -4.56
N ALA A 16 -4.44 14.19 -5.56
CA ALA A 16 -4.02 13.00 -6.31
C ALA A 16 -2.83 13.36 -7.19
N MET A 17 -1.69 13.66 -6.57
CA MET A 17 -0.42 13.75 -7.27
C MET A 17 -0.09 12.33 -7.73
N SER A 18 -0.12 12.09 -9.04
CA SER A 18 0.28 10.82 -9.61
C SER A 18 1.80 10.72 -9.59
N MET A 19 2.34 9.50 -9.51
CA MET A 19 3.79 9.26 -9.67
C MET A 19 4.28 9.77 -11.02
N GLU A 20 3.48 9.67 -12.08
CA GLU A 20 3.77 10.28 -13.37
C GLU A 20 4.01 11.80 -13.29
N SER A 21 3.20 12.53 -12.51
CA SER A 21 3.36 13.98 -12.34
C SER A 21 4.44 14.38 -11.34
N SER A 22 4.67 13.56 -10.30
CA SER A 22 5.64 13.83 -9.23
C SER A 22 7.07 13.48 -9.65
N ASP A 23 7.23 12.34 -10.33
CA ASP A 23 8.51 11.78 -10.75
C ASP A 23 8.33 11.01 -12.07
N PRO A 24 8.35 11.74 -13.21
CA PRO A 24 8.15 11.14 -14.53
C PRO A 24 9.24 10.11 -14.90
N GLU A 25 10.46 10.27 -14.38
CA GLU A 25 11.58 9.36 -14.66
C GLU A 25 11.35 8.01 -13.98
N LEU A 26 10.99 8.02 -12.69
CA LEU A 26 10.65 6.81 -11.96
C LEU A 26 9.41 6.13 -12.55
N TRP A 27 8.37 6.90 -12.89
CA TRP A 27 7.17 6.38 -13.53
C TRP A 27 7.47 5.66 -14.85
N LYS A 28 8.35 6.24 -15.68
CA LYS A 28 8.80 5.61 -16.91
C LYS A 28 9.51 4.29 -16.62
N ALA A 29 10.43 4.25 -15.66
CA ALA A 29 11.15 3.03 -15.30
C ALA A 29 10.20 1.92 -14.80
N MET A 30 9.19 2.26 -13.99
CA MET A 30 8.18 1.31 -13.53
C MET A 30 7.36 0.73 -14.69
N THR A 31 6.96 1.57 -15.64
CA THR A 31 6.16 1.16 -16.80
C THR A 31 6.98 0.29 -17.76
N ASP A 32 8.24 0.65 -18.01
CA ASP A 32 9.15 -0.12 -18.85
C ASP A 32 9.41 -1.52 -18.26
N GLU A 33 9.54 -1.63 -16.92
CA GLU A 33 9.73 -2.92 -16.25
C GLU A 33 8.46 -3.79 -16.31
N ALA A 34 7.27 -3.20 -16.13
CA ALA A 34 6.02 -3.94 -16.30
C ALA A 34 5.91 -4.52 -17.72
N HIS A 35 6.28 -3.73 -18.73
CA HIS A 35 6.30 -4.20 -20.12
C HIS A 35 7.33 -5.31 -20.35
N ARG A 36 8.55 -5.17 -19.79
CA ARG A 36 9.60 -6.19 -19.88
C ARG A 36 9.11 -7.53 -19.32
N GLN A 37 8.45 -7.50 -18.17
CA GLN A 37 7.91 -8.68 -17.49
C GLN A 37 6.79 -9.38 -18.28
N GLU A 38 5.96 -8.64 -19.02
CA GLU A 38 4.90 -9.20 -19.85
C GLU A 38 5.42 -9.84 -21.15
N GLN A 39 6.56 -9.36 -21.66
CA GLN A 39 7.13 -9.78 -22.94
C GLN A 39 8.03 -11.01 -22.86
N HIS A 40 8.45 -11.43 -21.66
CA HIS A 40 9.44 -12.49 -21.47
C HIS A 40 8.88 -13.62 -20.61
N ILE A 41 9.37 -14.83 -20.88
CA ILE A 41 9.12 -15.98 -20.01
C ILE A 41 10.15 -15.92 -18.87
N GLU A 42 9.68 -15.68 -17.65
CA GLU A 42 10.54 -15.68 -16.47
C GLU A 42 10.75 -17.11 -15.94
N LEU A 43 12.01 -17.54 -15.86
CA LEU A 43 12.42 -18.91 -15.48
C LEU A 43 13.15 -18.98 -14.13
N ILE A 44 13.19 -17.87 -13.40
CA ILE A 44 13.80 -17.81 -12.08
C ILE A 44 12.81 -18.44 -11.07
N ALA A 45 13.17 -19.63 -10.56
CA ALA A 45 12.26 -20.45 -9.75
C ALA A 45 11.76 -19.80 -8.44
N SER A 46 12.45 -18.76 -7.96
CA SER A 46 12.09 -18.02 -6.74
C SER A 46 11.26 -16.76 -7.00
N GLU A 47 11.11 -16.34 -8.26
CA GLU A 47 10.34 -15.16 -8.62
C GLU A 47 8.89 -15.51 -8.96
N ASN A 48 7.99 -14.55 -8.76
CA ASN A 48 6.57 -14.75 -9.01
C ASN A 48 5.86 -13.40 -9.24
N TYR A 49 4.71 -13.46 -9.89
CA TYR A 49 3.82 -12.31 -10.05
C TYR A 49 2.86 -12.23 -8.87
N ALA A 50 2.95 -11.15 -8.09
CA ALA A 50 2.01 -10.88 -7.03
C ALA A 50 0.61 -10.55 -7.62
N SER A 51 -0.45 -10.92 -6.90
CA SER A 51 -1.81 -10.56 -7.33
C SER A 51 -2.07 -9.07 -7.15
N PRO A 52 -2.97 -8.46 -7.95
CA PRO A 52 -3.31 -7.04 -7.83
C PRO A 52 -3.74 -6.63 -6.41
N VAL A 53 -4.47 -7.50 -5.70
CA VAL A 53 -4.93 -7.25 -4.32
C VAL A 53 -3.79 -7.22 -3.30
N VAL A 54 -2.71 -7.98 -3.53
CA VAL A 54 -1.51 -7.92 -2.67
C VAL A 54 -0.78 -6.60 -2.89
N MET A 55 -0.64 -6.17 -4.15
CA MET A 55 -0.02 -4.89 -4.49
C MET A 55 -0.82 -3.69 -3.94
N GLU A 56 -2.16 -3.74 -3.99
CA GLU A 56 -3.03 -2.73 -3.39
C GLU A 56 -2.82 -2.62 -1.87
N ALA A 57 -2.78 -3.76 -1.16
CA ALA A 57 -2.54 -3.77 0.28
C ALA A 57 -1.15 -3.20 0.64
N GLN A 58 -0.13 -3.50 -0.17
CA GLN A 58 1.23 -2.99 0.01
C GLN A 58 1.31 -1.46 -0.13
N GLY A 59 0.55 -0.87 -1.06
CA GLY A 59 0.47 0.58 -1.28
C GLY A 59 -0.48 1.33 -0.33
N SER A 60 -0.99 0.68 0.71
CA SER A 60 -2.04 1.23 1.56
C SER A 60 -1.52 2.13 2.69
N VAL A 61 -2.45 2.74 3.43
CA VAL A 61 -2.19 3.55 4.63
C VAL A 61 -1.41 2.82 5.73
N MET A 62 -1.26 1.49 5.62
CA MET A 62 -0.48 0.67 6.56
C MET A 62 0.99 1.09 6.62
N THR A 63 1.55 1.64 5.54
CA THR A 63 2.93 2.16 5.53
C THR A 63 3.16 3.27 6.55
N ASN A 64 2.10 4.01 6.91
CA ASN A 64 2.18 5.10 7.89
C ASN A 64 2.14 4.59 9.35
N LYS A 65 1.81 3.30 9.55
CA LYS A 65 1.49 2.80 10.89
C LYS A 65 2.73 2.20 11.57
N TYR A 66 3.14 2.84 12.66
CA TYR A 66 4.08 2.25 13.61
C TYR A 66 3.35 1.33 14.60
N ALA A 67 3.82 0.09 14.76
CA ALA A 67 3.16 -0.92 15.60
C ALA A 67 4.14 -1.94 16.20
N GLU A 68 5.06 -1.52 17.06
CA GLU A 68 5.98 -2.45 17.73
C GLU A 68 5.31 -3.33 18.80
N GLY A 69 5.81 -4.55 18.95
CA GLY A 69 5.30 -5.55 19.90
C GLY A 69 4.43 -6.61 19.21
N TYR A 70 3.63 -7.32 19.99
CA TYR A 70 2.67 -8.32 19.48
C TYR A 70 1.25 -7.76 19.50
N PRO A 71 0.29 -8.37 18.77
CA PRO A 71 -1.13 -8.11 19.00
C PRO A 71 -1.47 -8.18 20.50
N ALA A 72 -2.29 -7.26 20.99
CA ALA A 72 -2.60 -7.05 22.41
C ALA A 72 -1.41 -6.75 23.36
N LYS A 73 -0.18 -6.67 22.86
CA LYS A 73 1.04 -6.33 23.62
C LYS A 73 1.91 -5.33 22.85
N ARG A 74 1.34 -4.17 22.49
CA ARG A 74 2.06 -3.10 21.80
C ARG A 74 2.63 -2.10 22.80
N TYR A 75 3.74 -1.47 22.43
CA TYR A 75 4.38 -0.42 23.23
C TYR A 75 3.68 0.95 23.11
N TYR A 76 2.94 1.17 22.01
CA TYR A 76 2.31 2.46 21.69
C TYR A 76 0.82 2.29 21.32
N GLY A 77 0.02 3.34 21.56
CA GLY A 77 -1.44 3.37 21.34
C GLY A 77 -1.89 3.59 19.87
N GLY A 78 -3.20 3.77 19.67
CA GLY A 78 -3.81 4.00 18.35
C GLY A 78 -4.08 2.72 17.54
N TRP A 79 -4.56 1.67 18.20
CA TRP A 79 -4.57 0.27 17.75
C TRP A 79 -5.96 -0.39 17.79
N SER A 80 -7.05 0.40 17.81
CA SER A 80 -8.42 -0.10 17.96
C SER A 80 -8.94 -0.99 16.82
N LEU A 81 -8.26 -1.02 15.67
CA LEU A 81 -8.66 -1.80 14.49
C LEU A 81 -7.82 -3.06 14.26
N TRP A 82 -6.78 -3.32 15.07
CA TRP A 82 -5.73 -4.31 14.76
C TRP A 82 -5.38 -5.23 15.94
N THR A 83 -6.32 -5.42 16.87
CA THR A 83 -6.24 -6.36 18.01
C THR A 83 -7.53 -7.14 18.15
#